data_AF-A0A933LMF7-F1
#
_entry.id   AF-A0A933LMF7-F1
#
_cell.length_a   1.000
_cell.length_b   1.000
_cell.length_c   1.000
_cell.angle_alpha   90.00
_cell.angle_beta   90.00
_cell.angle_gamma   90.00
#
_symmetry.space_group_name_H-M   'P 1'
#
loop_
_entity.id
_entity.type
_entity.pdbx_description
1 polymer ?
#
loop_
_entity_poly.entity_id
_entity_poly.type
_entity_poly.pdbx_seq_one_letter_code
_entity_poly.pdbx_strand_id
1 'polypeptide(L)'
;MRPYGTVVTRIPGRVGRPPLLVSEVDRHGTLLTSAEWDEDGALRHAKVRTPDGGWIGIEPGAGQSPIWGRSDRLVQLNPERPFRPVEPITLFQSLDYAAIKFIPPLAEPERLPPGAGTAVLNFLACLLADQGTPRVRYRGPYATELLFTALLESFRYDPAAASPLEQFTGSNEAMLAGDLAESPLDWSPAPHERRFARAGVYVQLRDGVEKVVFEGRAYYRQRWQGVVRDEPRVVREDGDGIVCSLWALGEAIEDHLILDRSGNVLAVLPMTPVEGKRTALSPGWRRTLGELIAHGSAPLLRPSILGVVERLPLEWGPVTGDLVEVGEDRLVVSLRLPHLFRRLLEAQHTLGQRVGVALRFAAEVAKLLGPAVRRHAQTALASLPESGQQAALELAAATSHTAASTLQSFLDRLVHALISGRDLPD
;
A
#
# COMPACT_ATOMS: atom_id res chain seq x y z
N MET A 1 28.64 -8.43 -2.67
CA MET A 1 27.92 -7.87 -1.51
C MET A 1 27.31 -6.55 -1.96
N ARG A 2 26.06 -6.27 -1.60
CA ARG A 2 25.37 -5.01 -1.93
C ARG A 2 25.75 -3.89 -0.92
N PRO A 3 25.47 -2.60 -1.20
CA PRO A 3 25.92 -1.47 -0.39
C PRO A 3 25.60 -1.55 1.12
N TYR A 4 24.47 -2.13 1.50
CA TYR A 4 24.03 -2.31 2.89
C TYR A 4 24.29 -3.73 3.42
N GLY A 5 25.19 -4.49 2.78
CA GLY A 5 25.71 -5.75 3.30
C GLY A 5 24.91 -7.00 2.93
N THR A 6 23.90 -6.91 2.08
CA THR A 6 23.21 -8.10 1.56
C THR A 6 24.18 -8.94 0.72
N VAL A 7 24.24 -10.23 1.00
CA VAL A 7 25.01 -11.21 0.25
C VAL A 7 24.06 -11.96 -0.67
N VAL A 8 24.38 -11.98 -1.97
CA VAL A 8 23.61 -12.67 -2.99
C VAL A 8 24.47 -13.77 -3.59
N THR A 9 23.98 -15.01 -3.51
CA THR A 9 24.62 -16.18 -4.10
C THR A 9 23.98 -16.47 -5.45
N ARG A 10 24.82 -16.67 -6.46
CA ARG A 10 24.39 -17.01 -7.82
C ARG A 10 25.15 -18.22 -8.32
N ILE A 11 24.52 -18.97 -9.21
CA ILE A 11 25.20 -19.96 -10.05
C ILE A 11 25.33 -19.42 -11.48
N PRO A 12 26.36 -19.84 -12.24
CA PRO A 12 26.45 -19.49 -13.65
C PRO A 12 25.19 -19.93 -14.40
N GLY A 13 24.69 -19.05 -15.27
CA GLY A 13 23.69 -19.45 -16.26
C GLY A 13 24.33 -20.31 -17.35
N ARG A 14 23.49 -20.96 -18.18
CA ARG A 14 23.95 -21.58 -19.43
C ARG A 14 24.60 -20.53 -20.34
N VAL A 15 25.42 -20.95 -21.30
CA VAL A 15 26.09 -20.04 -22.25
C VAL A 15 25.07 -19.09 -22.90
N GLY A 16 25.30 -17.78 -22.79
CA GLY A 16 24.40 -16.74 -23.30
C GLY A 16 23.19 -16.43 -22.40
N ARG A 17 23.07 -17.04 -21.22
CA ARG A 17 22.05 -16.75 -20.21
C ARG A 17 22.66 -16.03 -18.99
N PRO A 18 21.88 -15.19 -18.31
CA PRO A 18 22.35 -14.48 -17.12
C PRO A 18 22.55 -15.45 -15.94
N PRO A 19 23.33 -15.03 -14.92
CA PRO A 19 23.51 -15.84 -13.72
C PRO A 19 22.18 -16.02 -12.97
N LEU A 20 21.99 -17.19 -12.36
CA LEU A 20 20.76 -17.56 -11.68
C LEU A 20 20.89 -17.30 -10.18
N LEU A 21 19.97 -16.51 -9.61
CA LEU A 21 19.92 -16.22 -8.18
C LEU A 21 19.58 -17.50 -7.41
N VAL A 22 20.42 -17.91 -6.45
CA VAL A 22 20.16 -19.07 -5.59
C VAL A 22 19.69 -18.65 -4.21
N SER A 23 20.35 -17.66 -3.60
CA SER A 23 19.96 -17.18 -2.28
C SER A 23 20.32 -15.72 -2.06
N GLU A 24 19.56 -15.07 -1.19
CA GLU A 24 19.87 -13.76 -0.64
C GLU A 24 19.84 -13.83 0.88
N VAL A 25 20.86 -13.28 1.51
CA VAL A 25 21.03 -13.25 2.97
C VAL A 25 21.37 -11.83 3.39
N ASP A 26 20.72 -11.31 4.43
CA ASP A 26 21.08 -9.99 4.96
C ASP A 26 22.44 -10.03 5.67
N ARG A 27 22.95 -8.85 6.05
CA ARG A 27 24.27 -8.71 6.69
C ARG A 27 24.40 -9.45 8.04
N HIS A 28 23.30 -9.92 8.62
CA HIS A 28 23.26 -10.67 9.89
C HIS A 28 23.10 -12.18 9.69
N GLY A 29 23.10 -12.66 8.45
CA GLY A 29 22.90 -14.07 8.15
C GLY A 29 21.44 -14.48 7.99
N THR A 30 20.50 -13.53 7.98
CA THR A 30 19.08 -13.85 7.82
C THR A 30 18.76 -14.17 6.36
N LEU A 31 18.27 -15.38 6.08
CA LEU A 31 17.81 -15.75 4.74
C LEU A 31 16.58 -14.90 4.32
N LEU A 32 16.66 -14.29 3.15
CA LEU A 32 15.64 -13.39 2.58
C LEU A 32 14.95 -13.95 1.34
N THR A 33 15.71 -14.68 0.53
CA THR A 33 15.26 -15.33 -0.71
C THR A 33 16.00 -16.64 -0.87
N SER A 34 15.32 -17.65 -1.41
CA SER A 34 15.95 -18.87 -1.93
C SER A 34 15.24 -19.28 -3.22
N ALA A 35 15.99 -19.67 -4.24
CA ALA A 35 15.46 -20.14 -5.51
C ALA A 35 16.20 -21.40 -5.95
N GLU A 36 15.43 -22.39 -6.40
CA GLU A 36 15.93 -23.65 -6.93
C GLU A 36 15.63 -23.72 -8.42
N TRP A 37 16.66 -24.07 -9.19
CA TRP A 37 16.64 -24.15 -10.65
C TRP A 37 16.87 -25.59 -11.07
N ASP A 38 16.29 -25.99 -12.20
CA ASP A 38 16.62 -27.27 -12.82
C ASP A 38 17.89 -27.18 -13.67
N GLU A 39 18.29 -28.31 -14.26
CA GLU A 39 19.45 -28.39 -15.14
C GLU A 39 19.29 -27.55 -16.42
N ASP A 40 18.05 -27.26 -16.82
CA ASP A 40 17.69 -26.42 -17.96
C ASP A 40 17.74 -24.92 -17.68
N GLY A 41 17.92 -24.55 -16.40
CA GLY A 41 17.90 -23.18 -15.94
C GLY A 41 16.50 -22.60 -15.82
N ALA A 42 15.46 -23.45 -15.82
CA ALA A 42 14.11 -23.05 -15.45
C ALA A 42 13.95 -23.08 -13.93
N LEU A 43 13.15 -22.15 -13.41
CA LEU A 43 12.87 -22.07 -11.98
C LEU A 43 11.97 -23.25 -11.59
N ARG A 44 12.40 -24.06 -10.62
CA ARG A 44 11.57 -25.11 -10.01
C ARG A 44 10.66 -24.53 -8.94
N HIS A 45 11.22 -23.72 -8.06
CA HIS A 45 10.47 -22.95 -7.08
C HIS A 45 11.35 -21.86 -6.46
N ALA A 46 10.72 -20.80 -5.95
CA ALA A 46 11.39 -19.77 -5.17
C ALA A 46 10.60 -19.46 -3.91
N LYS A 47 11.27 -19.09 -2.83
CA LYS A 47 10.64 -18.57 -1.62
C LYS A 47 11.21 -17.21 -1.25
N VAL A 48 10.34 -16.31 -0.87
CA VAL A 48 10.68 -14.94 -0.44
C VAL A 48 10.16 -14.71 0.98
N ARG A 49 10.98 -14.08 1.80
CA ARG A 49 10.60 -13.71 3.16
C ARG A 49 9.81 -12.41 3.18
N THR A 50 8.69 -12.40 3.89
CA THR A 50 7.81 -11.24 4.07
C THR A 50 8.21 -10.41 5.28
N PRO A 51 7.77 -9.14 5.38
CA PRO A 51 8.15 -8.25 6.49
C PRO A 51 7.76 -8.75 7.88
N ASP A 52 6.68 -9.52 7.99
CA ASP A 52 6.24 -10.19 9.23
C ASP A 52 7.09 -11.43 9.59
N GLY A 53 8.10 -11.76 8.76
CA GLY A 53 8.98 -12.90 8.94
C GLY A 53 8.47 -14.20 8.32
N GLY A 54 7.25 -14.21 7.76
CA GLY A 54 6.65 -15.31 7.02
C GLY A 54 7.34 -15.60 5.68
N TRP A 55 6.84 -16.62 4.97
CA TRP A 55 7.41 -17.06 3.70
C TRP A 55 6.33 -17.28 2.65
N ILE A 56 6.56 -16.71 1.47
CA ILE A 56 5.73 -16.91 0.29
C ILE A 56 6.54 -17.74 -0.71
N GLY A 57 5.94 -18.82 -1.18
CA GLY A 57 6.46 -19.67 -2.24
C GLY A 57 5.90 -19.28 -3.60
N ILE A 58 6.71 -19.44 -4.63
CA ILE A 58 6.37 -19.30 -6.04
C ILE A 58 6.50 -20.70 -6.65
N GLU A 59 5.39 -21.23 -7.19
CA GLU A 59 5.32 -22.49 -7.93
C GLU A 59 5.05 -22.22 -9.42
N PRO A 60 6.07 -22.28 -10.29
CA PRO A 60 5.92 -21.99 -11.72
C PRO A 60 4.98 -22.98 -12.44
N GLY A 61 4.09 -22.45 -13.28
CA GLY A 61 3.17 -23.24 -14.10
C GLY A 61 2.12 -24.06 -13.33
N ALA A 62 1.91 -23.77 -12.05
CA ALA A 62 1.04 -24.55 -11.17
C ALA A 62 -0.47 -24.20 -11.29
N GLY A 63 -0.88 -23.32 -12.21
CA GLY A 63 -2.29 -22.94 -12.36
C GLY A 63 -2.68 -22.36 -13.72
N GLN A 64 -3.96 -22.02 -13.84
CA GLN A 64 -4.53 -21.33 -15.00
C GLN A 64 -5.51 -20.24 -14.54
N SER A 65 -5.48 -19.11 -15.23
CA SER A 65 -6.42 -17.99 -15.07
C SER A 65 -7.33 -17.91 -16.30
N PRO A 66 -8.63 -17.64 -16.14
CA PRO A 66 -9.52 -17.41 -17.27
C PRO A 66 -9.18 -16.14 -18.07
N ILE A 67 -8.40 -15.21 -17.48
CA ILE A 67 -8.08 -13.91 -18.10
C ILE A 67 -6.81 -14.02 -18.96
N TRP A 68 -5.77 -14.73 -18.50
CA TRP A 68 -4.46 -14.76 -19.16
C TRP A 68 -3.86 -16.17 -19.33
N GLY A 69 -4.58 -17.23 -18.98
CA GLY A 69 -4.14 -18.61 -19.17
C GLY A 69 -3.09 -19.05 -18.16
N ARG A 70 -2.00 -19.67 -18.65
CA ARG A 70 -0.97 -20.32 -17.81
C ARG A 70 -0.45 -19.38 -16.72
N SER A 71 -0.44 -19.86 -15.48
CA SER A 71 -0.15 -19.05 -14.29
C SER A 71 0.81 -19.75 -13.34
N ASP A 72 1.60 -18.93 -12.64
CA ASP A 72 2.41 -19.33 -11.50
C ASP A 72 1.59 -19.12 -10.22
N ARG A 73 1.79 -19.99 -9.24
CA ARG A 73 1.02 -19.93 -7.98
C ARG A 73 1.85 -19.34 -6.86
N LEU A 74 1.22 -18.45 -6.09
CA LEU A 74 1.72 -18.02 -4.78
C LEU A 74 1.12 -18.88 -3.68
N VAL A 75 1.97 -19.40 -2.81
CA VAL A 75 1.59 -20.27 -1.69
C VAL A 75 2.17 -19.75 -0.39
N GLN A 76 1.44 -19.90 0.72
CA GLN A 76 2.02 -19.72 2.04
C GLN A 76 2.92 -20.92 2.34
N LEU A 77 4.11 -20.70 2.87
CA LEU A 77 5.04 -21.77 3.24
C LEU A 77 5.13 -21.96 4.75
N ASN A 78 5.41 -23.20 5.16
CA ASN A 78 5.79 -23.49 6.53
C ASN A 78 7.23 -22.96 6.79
N PRO A 79 7.44 -22.13 7.83
CA PRO A 79 8.74 -21.51 8.10
C PRO A 79 9.83 -22.50 8.58
N GLU A 80 9.44 -23.66 9.11
CA GLU A 80 10.35 -24.63 9.75
C GLU A 80 10.88 -25.71 8.79
N ARG A 81 10.40 -25.76 7.53
CA ARG A 81 10.75 -26.83 6.58
C ARG A 81 11.22 -26.29 5.22
N PRO A 82 12.08 -27.03 4.50
CA PRO A 82 12.38 -26.73 3.10
C PRO A 82 11.10 -26.83 2.27
N PHE A 83 10.94 -25.90 1.32
CA PHE A 83 9.76 -25.58 0.50
C PHE A 83 8.54 -26.49 0.73
N ARG A 84 7.74 -26.19 1.77
CA ARG A 84 6.51 -26.94 2.09
C ARG A 84 5.30 -26.01 2.04
N PRO A 85 4.50 -26.07 0.96
CA PRO A 85 3.24 -25.33 0.86
C PRO A 85 2.28 -25.69 2.00
N VAL A 86 1.63 -24.66 2.55
CA VAL A 86 0.56 -24.77 3.54
C VAL A 86 -0.77 -24.57 2.83
N GLU A 87 -0.94 -23.45 2.13
CA GLU A 87 -2.16 -23.11 1.41
C GLU A 87 -1.87 -22.29 0.14
N PRO A 88 -2.63 -22.51 -0.95
CA PRO A 88 -2.65 -21.60 -2.10
C PRO A 88 -3.22 -20.24 -1.74
N ILE A 89 -2.49 -19.19 -2.12
CA ILE A 89 -2.92 -17.80 -1.90
C ILE A 89 -3.55 -17.23 -3.17
N THR A 90 -2.84 -17.21 -4.28
CA THR A 90 -3.34 -16.65 -5.55
C THR A 90 -2.47 -17.05 -6.75
N LEU A 91 -2.80 -16.55 -7.95
CA LEU A 91 -2.11 -16.79 -9.22
C LEU A 91 -1.63 -15.47 -9.85
N PHE A 92 -0.50 -15.52 -10.54
CA PHE A 92 -0.08 -14.47 -11.49
C PHE A 92 0.34 -15.09 -12.82
N GLN A 93 0.37 -14.29 -13.89
CA GLN A 93 0.74 -14.80 -15.22
C GLN A 93 2.12 -15.45 -15.21
N SER A 94 2.22 -16.63 -15.81
CA SER A 94 3.46 -17.42 -15.80
C SER A 94 4.60 -16.69 -16.51
N LEU A 95 5.80 -16.77 -15.94
CA LEU A 95 7.01 -16.12 -16.44
C LEU A 95 8.09 -17.11 -16.89
N ASP A 96 8.87 -16.73 -17.90
CA ASP A 96 10.22 -17.28 -18.08
C ASP A 96 11.17 -16.53 -17.12
N TYR A 97 11.43 -17.13 -15.96
CA TYR A 97 12.29 -16.52 -14.92
C TYR A 97 13.74 -16.32 -15.35
N ALA A 98 14.21 -16.98 -16.41
CA ALA A 98 15.54 -16.79 -16.97
C ALA A 98 15.59 -15.67 -18.04
N ALA A 99 14.44 -15.14 -18.47
CA ALA A 99 14.32 -14.06 -19.45
C ALA A 99 12.98 -13.31 -19.30
N ILE A 100 12.79 -12.64 -18.17
CA ILE A 100 11.55 -11.91 -17.85
C ILE A 100 11.39 -10.74 -18.84
N LYS A 101 10.17 -10.54 -19.36
CA LYS A 101 9.87 -9.50 -20.36
C LYS A 101 8.87 -8.44 -19.90
N PHE A 102 8.08 -8.74 -18.88
CA PHE A 102 7.02 -7.87 -18.39
C PHE A 102 6.81 -8.12 -16.89
N ILE A 103 6.13 -7.19 -16.25
CA ILE A 103 5.61 -7.36 -14.89
C ILE A 103 4.23 -8.02 -15.02
N PRO A 104 4.02 -9.22 -14.44
CA PRO A 104 2.79 -9.98 -14.63
C PRO A 104 1.61 -9.38 -13.84
N PRO A 105 0.37 -9.58 -14.30
CA PRO A 105 -0.82 -9.30 -13.52
C PRO A 105 -1.02 -10.36 -12.44
N LEU A 106 -1.69 -9.97 -11.36
CA LEU A 106 -1.96 -10.78 -10.20
C LEU A 106 -3.48 -10.91 -10.00
N ALA A 107 -3.97 -12.13 -9.79
CA ALA A 107 -5.35 -12.36 -9.39
C ALA A 107 -5.53 -12.06 -7.89
N GLU A 108 -6.71 -11.63 -7.46
CA GLU A 108 -7.10 -11.54 -6.04
C GLU A 108 -6.00 -10.93 -5.13
N PRO A 109 -5.45 -9.74 -5.45
CA PRO A 109 -4.34 -9.15 -4.71
C PRO A 109 -4.62 -8.98 -3.20
N GLU A 110 -5.89 -8.88 -2.81
CA GLU A 110 -6.36 -8.80 -1.43
C GLU A 110 -6.13 -10.06 -0.60
N ARG A 111 -5.92 -11.22 -1.23
CA ARG A 111 -5.60 -12.47 -0.53
C ARG A 111 -4.14 -12.52 -0.06
N LEU A 112 -3.29 -11.63 -0.57
CA LEU A 112 -1.88 -11.59 -0.19
C LEU A 112 -1.71 -11.16 1.27
N PRO A 113 -0.86 -11.86 2.04
CA PRO A 113 -0.40 -11.36 3.32
C PRO A 113 0.28 -9.98 3.18
N PRO A 114 0.22 -9.11 4.20
CA PRO A 114 0.85 -7.80 4.16
C PRO A 114 2.33 -7.86 3.75
N GLY A 115 2.68 -7.13 2.69
CA GLY A 115 4.05 -7.07 2.16
C GLY A 115 4.48 -8.27 1.29
N ALA A 116 3.65 -9.30 1.12
CA ALA A 116 3.93 -10.43 0.23
C ALA A 116 4.13 -9.97 -1.23
N GLY A 117 3.22 -9.13 -1.73
CA GLY A 117 3.30 -8.61 -3.10
C GLY A 117 4.61 -7.89 -3.38
N THR A 118 5.05 -7.02 -2.46
CA THR A 118 6.28 -6.25 -2.66
C THR A 118 7.55 -7.09 -2.44
N ALA A 119 7.49 -8.14 -1.62
CA ALA A 119 8.56 -9.13 -1.53
C ALA A 119 8.74 -9.92 -2.85
N VAL A 120 7.64 -10.34 -3.48
CA VAL A 120 7.66 -11.01 -4.80
C VAL A 120 8.14 -10.05 -5.88
N LEU A 121 7.64 -8.81 -5.92
CA LEU A 121 8.11 -7.79 -6.87
C LEU A 121 9.61 -7.50 -6.72
N ASN A 122 10.14 -7.46 -5.50
CA ASN A 122 11.57 -7.27 -5.28
C ASN A 122 12.40 -8.46 -5.80
N PHE A 123 11.90 -9.69 -5.67
CA PHE A 123 12.52 -10.87 -6.28
C PHE A 123 12.54 -10.77 -7.81
N LEU A 124 11.43 -10.39 -8.45
CA LEU A 124 11.38 -10.17 -9.90
C LEU A 124 12.33 -9.03 -10.33
N ALA A 125 12.41 -7.94 -9.57
CA ALA A 125 13.34 -6.85 -9.82
C ALA A 125 14.81 -7.28 -9.69
N CYS A 126 15.14 -8.15 -8.72
CA CYS A 126 16.47 -8.75 -8.61
C CYS A 126 16.82 -9.59 -9.85
N LEU A 127 15.90 -10.44 -10.33
CA LEU A 127 16.11 -11.25 -11.52
C LEU A 127 16.28 -10.39 -12.78
N LEU A 128 15.41 -9.38 -12.97
CA LEU A 128 15.50 -8.44 -14.09
C LEU A 128 16.82 -7.65 -14.10
N ALA A 129 17.28 -7.22 -12.92
CA ALA A 129 18.57 -6.55 -12.78
C ALA A 129 19.75 -7.49 -13.13
N ASP A 130 19.69 -8.75 -12.69
CA ASP A 130 20.70 -9.76 -13.03
C ASP A 130 20.71 -10.13 -14.51
N GLN A 131 19.55 -10.01 -15.17
CA GLN A 131 19.40 -10.18 -16.62
C GLN A 131 19.88 -8.97 -17.42
N GLY A 132 20.23 -7.86 -16.76
CA GLY A 132 20.58 -6.60 -17.43
C GLY A 132 19.41 -5.98 -18.19
N THR A 133 18.16 -6.32 -17.83
CA THR A 133 16.97 -5.79 -18.50
C THR A 133 16.77 -4.33 -18.12
N PRO A 134 16.88 -3.38 -19.06
CA PRO A 134 16.85 -1.96 -18.71
C PRO A 134 15.43 -1.48 -18.36
N ARG A 135 14.42 -2.02 -19.05
CA ARG A 135 13.01 -1.59 -18.92
C ARG A 135 12.07 -2.76 -19.16
N VAL A 136 10.95 -2.75 -18.44
CA VAL A 136 9.80 -3.65 -18.62
C VAL A 136 8.51 -2.86 -18.46
N ARG A 137 7.40 -3.39 -18.96
CA ARG A 137 6.07 -2.82 -18.77
C ARG A 137 5.20 -3.74 -17.92
N TYR A 138 4.22 -3.15 -17.26
CA TYR A 138 3.15 -3.92 -16.65
C TYR A 138 2.21 -4.44 -17.74
N ARG A 139 1.96 -5.75 -17.76
CA ARG A 139 1.04 -6.38 -18.70
C ARG A 139 -0.15 -6.92 -17.93
N GLY A 140 -1.33 -6.37 -18.17
CA GLY A 140 -2.56 -6.97 -17.70
C GLY A 140 -3.49 -6.00 -16.98
N PRO A 141 -4.60 -6.53 -16.44
CA PRO A 141 -5.69 -5.71 -15.91
C PRO A 141 -5.27 -5.01 -14.61
N TYR A 142 -6.05 -4.03 -14.15
CA TYR A 142 -5.92 -3.45 -12.82
C TYR A 142 -4.61 -2.68 -12.59
N ALA A 143 -4.22 -1.85 -13.55
CA ALA A 143 -3.20 -0.83 -13.32
C ALA A 143 -3.76 0.23 -12.36
N THR A 144 -3.71 -0.05 -11.05
CA THR A 144 -4.28 0.78 -9.98
C THR A 144 -3.21 1.64 -9.33
N GLU A 145 -3.62 2.70 -8.63
CA GLU A 145 -2.71 3.50 -7.80
C GLU A 145 -2.02 2.67 -6.71
N LEU A 146 -2.72 1.68 -6.15
CA LEU A 146 -2.13 0.74 -5.18
C LEU A 146 -1.00 -0.08 -5.81
N LEU A 147 -1.22 -0.63 -7.01
CA LEU A 147 -0.17 -1.35 -7.73
C LEU A 147 0.97 -0.40 -8.12
N PHE A 148 0.67 0.81 -8.61
CA PHE A 148 1.66 1.82 -8.94
C PHE A 148 2.60 2.11 -7.76
N THR A 149 2.02 2.38 -6.58
CA THR A 149 2.80 2.65 -5.36
C THR A 149 3.55 1.42 -4.83
N ALA A 150 3.02 0.20 -5.03
CA ALA A 150 3.72 -1.04 -4.73
C ALA A 150 4.92 -1.28 -5.67
N LEU A 151 4.78 -0.96 -6.95
CA LEU A 151 5.86 -1.07 -7.94
C LEU A 151 7.03 -0.15 -7.60
N LEU A 152 6.77 1.06 -7.11
CA LEU A 152 7.84 1.98 -6.68
C LEU A 152 8.74 1.41 -5.57
N GLU A 153 8.30 0.37 -4.83
CA GLU A 153 9.14 -0.28 -3.80
C GLU A 153 10.34 -0.97 -4.47
N SER A 154 10.15 -1.52 -5.67
CA SER A 154 11.14 -2.39 -6.35
C SER A 154 11.52 -1.94 -7.77
N PHE A 155 10.86 -0.90 -8.29
CA PHE A 155 11.05 -0.38 -9.64
C PHE A 155 11.09 1.15 -9.64
N ARG A 156 11.53 1.72 -10.76
CA ARG A 156 11.52 3.16 -11.07
C ARG A 156 10.83 3.39 -12.40
N TYR A 157 9.94 4.36 -12.50
CA TYR A 157 9.41 4.77 -13.81
C TYR A 157 10.42 5.68 -14.53
N ASP A 158 10.20 5.97 -15.81
CA ASP A 158 11.04 6.95 -16.53
C ASP A 158 10.79 8.38 -15.98
N PRO A 159 11.79 9.09 -15.41
CA PRO A 159 11.60 10.43 -14.87
C PRO A 159 11.13 11.47 -15.92
N ALA A 160 11.24 11.17 -17.22
CA ALA A 160 10.68 12.01 -18.28
C ALA A 160 9.14 11.92 -18.41
N ALA A 161 8.50 10.96 -17.73
CA ALA A 161 7.05 10.83 -17.74
C ALA A 161 6.38 12.00 -16.97
N ALA A 162 5.58 12.81 -17.67
CA ALA A 162 4.94 14.00 -17.10
C ALA A 162 3.86 13.65 -16.05
N SER A 163 3.03 12.64 -16.33
CA SER A 163 1.96 12.17 -15.44
C SER A 163 2.05 10.65 -15.28
N PRO A 164 3.03 10.11 -14.54
CA PRO A 164 3.31 8.68 -14.50
C PRO A 164 2.14 7.87 -13.94
N LEU A 165 1.44 8.38 -12.92
CA LEU A 165 0.26 7.70 -12.37
C LEU A 165 -0.88 7.63 -13.40
N GLU A 166 -1.20 8.75 -14.06
CA GLU A 166 -2.26 8.80 -15.08
C GLU A 166 -1.95 7.90 -16.26
N GLN A 167 -0.71 7.91 -16.76
CA GLN A 167 -0.25 7.01 -17.82
C GLN A 167 -0.36 5.55 -17.41
N PHE A 168 -0.04 5.24 -16.16
CA PHE A 168 -0.17 3.88 -15.65
C PHE A 168 -1.64 3.44 -15.62
N THR A 169 -2.50 4.24 -14.99
CA THR A 169 -3.92 3.91 -14.76
C THR A 169 -4.78 4.00 -16.01
N GLY A 170 -4.39 4.80 -17.01
CA GLY A 170 -5.13 4.96 -18.28
C GLY A 170 -5.20 3.67 -19.11
N SER A 171 -4.30 2.71 -18.87
CA SER A 171 -4.31 1.41 -19.55
C SER A 171 -5.52 0.53 -19.22
N ASN A 172 -6.29 0.86 -18.19
CA ASN A 172 -7.52 0.13 -17.83
C ASN A 172 -8.64 0.30 -18.87
N GLU A 173 -8.62 1.33 -19.72
CA GLU A 173 -9.63 1.52 -20.76
C GLU A 173 -9.54 0.46 -21.87
N ALA A 174 -8.32 0.03 -22.22
CA ALA A 174 -8.09 -1.03 -23.20
C ALA A 174 -8.59 -2.41 -22.71
N MET A 175 -8.69 -2.61 -21.40
CA MET A 175 -9.23 -3.83 -20.79
C MET A 175 -10.73 -3.98 -21.03
N LEU A 176 -11.50 -2.89 -21.10
CA LEU A 176 -12.93 -2.96 -21.46
C LEU A 176 -13.13 -3.52 -22.88
N ALA A 177 -12.08 -3.48 -23.72
CA ALA A 177 -12.08 -4.07 -25.06
C ALA A 177 -11.59 -5.53 -25.10
N GLY A 178 -11.23 -6.14 -23.96
CA GLY A 178 -10.88 -7.57 -23.85
C GLY A 178 -9.41 -7.93 -24.08
N ASP A 179 -8.52 -6.95 -24.26
CA ASP A 179 -7.09 -7.19 -24.51
C ASP A 179 -6.24 -7.07 -23.23
N LEU A 180 -5.27 -7.97 -23.08
CA LEU A 180 -4.17 -7.83 -22.11
C LEU A 180 -3.16 -6.78 -22.62
N ALA A 181 -3.56 -5.52 -22.54
CA ALA A 181 -2.72 -4.41 -22.92
C ALA A 181 -1.54 -4.24 -21.95
N GLU A 182 -0.42 -3.78 -22.49
CA GLU A 182 0.68 -3.27 -21.68
C GLU A 182 0.42 -1.82 -21.31
N SER A 183 0.64 -1.50 -20.03
CA SER A 183 0.69 -0.12 -19.59
C SER A 183 1.80 0.62 -20.34
N PRO A 184 1.56 1.85 -20.85
CA PRO A 184 2.56 2.60 -21.62
C PRO A 184 3.75 3.07 -20.77
N LEU A 185 3.67 2.93 -19.45
CA LEU A 185 4.73 3.35 -18.54
C LEU A 185 5.85 2.31 -18.46
N ASP A 186 7.06 2.73 -18.85
CA ASP A 186 8.27 1.93 -18.70
C ASP A 186 8.76 1.91 -17.24
N TRP A 187 9.11 0.72 -16.76
CA TRP A 187 9.67 0.48 -15.44
C TRP A 187 11.07 -0.09 -15.53
N SER A 188 12.04 0.55 -14.88
CA SER A 188 13.39 0.02 -14.69
C SER A 188 13.46 -0.77 -13.38
N PRO A 189 14.06 -1.97 -13.35
CA PRO A 189 14.24 -2.72 -12.11
C PRO A 189 15.15 -1.94 -11.15
N ALA A 190 14.72 -1.79 -9.90
CA ALA A 190 15.44 -1.07 -8.87
C ALA A 190 15.32 -1.81 -7.52
N PRO A 191 15.82 -3.05 -7.43
CA PRO A 191 15.65 -3.87 -6.24
C PRO A 191 16.25 -3.21 -5.00
N HIS A 192 15.58 -3.37 -3.87
CA HIS A 192 16.05 -2.87 -2.57
C HIS A 192 16.67 -4.00 -1.74
N GLU A 193 17.61 -3.63 -0.88
CA GLU A 193 18.10 -4.49 0.19
C GLU A 193 17.05 -4.58 1.30
N ARG A 194 16.95 -5.75 1.92
CA ARG A 194 16.01 -6.04 2.99
C ARG A 194 16.79 -6.46 4.21
N ARG A 195 16.30 -6.08 5.38
CA ARG A 195 16.97 -6.36 6.63
C ARG A 195 15.96 -6.69 7.71
N PHE A 196 16.25 -7.72 8.49
CA PHE A 196 15.58 -7.99 9.75
C PHE A 196 16.47 -7.49 10.89
N ALA A 197 16.10 -6.36 11.47
CA ALA A 197 16.76 -5.79 12.64
C ALA A 197 16.19 -6.39 13.94
N ARG A 198 16.80 -6.03 15.07
CA ARG A 198 16.32 -6.42 16.40
C ARG A 198 14.88 -5.94 16.64
N ALA A 199 14.22 -6.51 17.64
CA ALA A 199 12.84 -6.19 18.01
C ALA A 199 11.78 -6.43 16.91
N GLY A 200 12.05 -7.36 15.98
CA GLY A 200 11.11 -7.71 14.91
C GLY A 200 10.93 -6.61 13.86
N VAL A 201 11.90 -5.71 13.73
CA VAL A 201 11.85 -4.61 12.76
C VAL A 201 12.36 -5.08 11.39
N TYR A 202 11.55 -4.89 10.36
CA TYR A 202 11.96 -5.06 8.97
C TYR A 202 12.27 -3.70 8.33
N VAL A 203 13.33 -3.62 7.54
CA VAL A 203 13.79 -2.38 6.88
C VAL A 203 14.05 -2.63 5.40
N GLN A 204 13.56 -1.74 4.53
CA GLN A 204 13.94 -1.64 3.12
C GLN A 204 14.97 -0.53 2.93
N LEU A 205 16.07 -0.86 2.26
CA LEU A 205 17.24 -0.02 2.07
C LEU A 205 17.61 0.07 0.59
N ARG A 206 17.76 1.29 0.07
CA ARG A 206 18.27 1.56 -1.27
C ARG A 206 19.02 2.89 -1.30
N ASP A 207 18.30 4.00 -1.32
CA ASP A 207 18.88 5.34 -1.18
C ASP A 207 18.67 5.84 0.26
N GLY A 208 19.11 5.04 1.23
CA GLY A 208 18.77 5.15 2.65
C GLY A 208 17.56 4.30 3.04
N VAL A 209 16.99 4.59 4.21
CA VAL A 209 15.80 3.92 4.74
C VAL A 209 14.55 4.43 4.02
N GLU A 210 13.89 3.55 3.27
CA GLU A 210 12.71 3.91 2.47
C GLU A 210 11.40 3.40 3.06
N LYS A 211 11.44 2.26 3.75
CA LYS A 211 10.30 1.63 4.43
C LYS A 211 10.77 0.91 5.68
N VAL A 212 9.98 0.98 6.75
CA VAL A 212 10.15 0.20 7.97
C VAL A 212 8.85 -0.52 8.27
N VAL A 213 8.90 -1.79 8.70
CA VAL A 213 7.74 -2.50 9.25
C VAL A 213 8.05 -2.88 10.69
N PHE A 214 7.18 -2.48 11.61
CA PHE A 214 7.33 -2.72 13.05
C PHE A 214 5.96 -3.00 13.67
N GLU A 215 5.84 -4.09 14.42
CA GLU A 215 4.58 -4.56 15.01
C GLU A 215 3.41 -4.58 14.00
N GLY A 216 3.67 -5.09 12.79
CA GLY A 216 2.68 -5.14 11.71
C GLY A 216 2.36 -3.81 11.03
N ARG A 217 2.96 -2.69 11.47
CA ARG A 217 2.73 -1.36 10.90
C ARG A 217 3.84 -0.98 9.94
N ALA A 218 3.48 -0.63 8.71
CA ALA A 218 4.42 -0.11 7.72
C ALA A 218 4.53 1.42 7.79
N TYR A 219 5.76 1.91 7.87
CA TYR A 219 6.15 3.32 7.78
C TYR A 219 6.85 3.52 6.44
N TYR A 220 6.55 4.63 5.78
CA TYR A 220 7.09 4.94 4.46
C TYR A 220 7.80 6.28 4.47
N ARG A 221 8.92 6.37 3.76
CA ARG A 221 9.48 7.66 3.36
C ARG A 221 8.45 8.38 2.49
N GLN A 222 8.16 9.64 2.82
CA GLN A 222 7.08 10.39 2.18
C GLN A 222 7.28 10.59 0.67
N ARG A 223 8.51 10.76 0.17
CA ARG A 223 8.73 11.07 -1.25
C ARG A 223 9.55 9.99 -1.94
N TRP A 224 8.96 9.39 -2.97
CA TRP A 224 9.58 8.37 -3.82
C TRP A 224 9.52 8.81 -5.28
N GLN A 225 10.67 9.06 -5.90
CA GLN A 225 10.78 9.54 -7.29
C GLN A 225 9.92 10.79 -7.63
N GLY A 226 9.59 11.62 -6.62
CA GLY A 226 8.73 12.80 -6.79
C GLY A 226 7.26 12.55 -6.45
N VAL A 227 6.83 11.28 -6.30
CA VAL A 227 5.52 10.91 -5.79
C VAL A 227 5.51 11.09 -4.26
N VAL A 228 4.54 11.83 -3.76
CA VAL A 228 4.33 11.99 -2.31
C VAL A 228 3.35 10.94 -1.83
N ARG A 229 3.84 9.98 -1.03
CA ARG A 229 3.03 9.05 -0.26
C ARG A 229 2.56 9.75 0.99
N ASP A 230 1.29 10.11 0.96
CA ASP A 230 0.64 10.74 2.08
C ASP A 230 0.09 9.64 3.01
N GLU A 231 0.96 8.89 3.66
CA GLU A 231 0.58 7.85 4.64
C GLU A 231 0.73 8.40 6.06
N PRO A 232 -0.14 8.03 7.02
CA PRO A 232 -0.04 8.52 8.40
C PRO A 232 1.18 8.01 9.15
N ARG A 233 1.91 7.04 8.58
CA ARG A 233 3.08 6.40 9.19
C ARG A 233 4.29 6.71 8.34
N VAL A 234 5.14 7.58 8.85
CA VAL A 234 6.20 8.22 8.07
C VAL A 234 7.58 7.79 8.58
N VAL A 235 8.48 7.50 7.65
CA VAL A 235 9.92 7.50 7.87
C VAL A 235 10.44 8.89 7.55
N ARG A 236 10.97 9.60 8.55
CA ARG A 236 11.55 10.94 8.41
C ARG A 236 13.01 10.95 8.80
N GLU A 237 13.76 11.88 8.24
CA GLU A 237 15.12 12.19 8.64
C GLU A 237 15.07 13.20 9.80
N ASP A 238 15.91 13.00 10.82
CA ASP A 238 16.02 13.86 11.99
C ASP A 238 17.49 14.01 12.39
N GLY A 239 18.12 15.09 11.92
CA GLY A 239 19.57 15.25 11.99
C GLY A 239 20.31 14.10 11.31
N ASP A 240 21.09 13.34 12.09
CA ASP A 240 21.81 12.15 11.62
C ASP A 240 21.03 10.84 11.78
N GLY A 241 19.85 10.90 12.40
CA GLY A 241 18.97 9.77 12.64
C GLY A 241 17.84 9.64 11.63
N ILE A 242 17.19 8.49 11.66
CA ILE A 242 15.94 8.19 10.98
C ILE A 242 14.88 7.92 12.05
N VAL A 243 13.71 8.56 11.95
CA VAL A 243 12.62 8.38 12.91
C VAL A 243 11.38 7.85 12.20
N CYS A 244 10.72 6.86 12.81
CA CYS A 244 9.40 6.40 12.38
C CYS A 244 8.34 7.05 13.24
N SER A 245 7.44 7.81 12.62
CA SER A 245 6.45 8.63 13.33
C SER A 245 5.04 8.41 12.80
N LEU A 246 4.04 8.64 13.66
CA LEU A 246 2.70 9.02 13.24
C LEU A 246 2.73 10.49 12.80
N TRP A 247 2.10 10.77 11.66
CA TRP A 247 2.09 12.07 11.03
C TRP A 247 0.67 12.42 10.59
N ALA A 248 0.21 13.62 10.90
CA ALA A 248 -1.03 14.15 10.34
C ALA A 248 -1.01 15.67 10.35
N LEU A 249 -1.78 16.29 9.46
CA LEU A 249 -1.91 17.75 9.39
C LEU A 249 -0.58 18.50 9.23
N GLY A 250 0.44 17.83 8.67
CA GLY A 250 1.76 18.41 8.43
C GLY A 250 2.72 18.35 9.61
N GLU A 251 2.39 17.64 10.70
CA GLU A 251 3.23 17.55 11.89
C GLU A 251 3.36 16.11 12.42
N ALA A 252 4.47 15.82 13.10
CA ALA A 252 4.64 14.57 13.84
C ALA A 252 3.75 14.58 15.09
N ILE A 253 3.00 13.49 15.29
CA ILE A 253 2.11 13.28 16.43
C ILE A 253 2.81 12.47 17.51
N GLU A 254 3.50 11.40 17.11
CA GLU A 254 4.10 10.42 18.01
C GLU A 254 5.24 9.70 17.29
N ASP A 255 6.38 9.51 17.95
CA ASP A 255 7.51 8.77 17.42
C ASP A 255 7.52 7.35 18.00
N HIS A 256 7.85 6.35 17.18
CA HIS A 256 7.82 4.94 17.58
C HIS A 256 9.19 4.26 17.49
N LEU A 257 10.03 4.65 16.53
CA LEU A 257 11.37 4.06 16.35
C LEU A 257 12.39 5.12 15.99
N ILE A 258 13.61 4.94 16.49
CA ILE A 258 14.79 5.67 16.05
C ILE A 258 15.77 4.67 15.45
N LEU A 259 16.23 4.94 14.22
CA LEU A 259 17.21 4.16 13.50
C LEU A 259 18.41 5.02 13.09
N ASP A 260 19.54 4.39 12.82
CA ASP A 260 20.62 5.04 12.06
C ASP A 260 20.35 4.98 10.54
N ARG A 261 21.17 5.68 9.76
CA ARG A 261 21.09 5.68 8.28
C ARG A 261 21.31 4.31 7.62
N SER A 262 21.89 3.36 8.36
CA SER A 262 22.08 1.97 7.93
C SER A 262 20.88 1.07 8.27
N GLY A 263 19.83 1.62 8.87
CA GLY A 263 18.64 0.89 9.31
C GLY A 263 18.87 0.03 10.55
N ASN A 264 19.88 0.34 11.38
CA ASN A 264 20.00 -0.26 12.71
C ASN A 264 19.02 0.42 13.67
N VAL A 265 18.25 -0.35 14.42
CA VAL A 265 17.40 0.17 15.50
C VAL A 265 18.30 0.69 16.62
N LEU A 266 18.18 1.98 16.93
CA LEU A 266 18.86 2.65 18.04
C LEU A 266 17.95 2.69 19.28
N ALA A 267 16.65 2.95 19.08
CA ALA A 267 15.67 2.95 20.15
C ALA A 267 14.28 2.52 19.65
N VAL A 268 13.55 1.82 20.51
CA VAL A 268 12.11 1.62 20.41
C VAL A 268 11.46 2.53 21.44
N LEU A 269 10.57 3.41 21.00
CA LEU A 269 9.93 4.39 21.88
C LEU A 269 8.59 3.83 22.37
N PRO A 270 8.26 4.02 23.65
CA PRO A 270 6.97 3.55 24.18
C PRO A 270 5.83 4.31 23.51
N MET A 271 4.82 3.58 23.06
CA MET A 271 3.59 4.17 22.55
C MET A 271 2.80 4.74 23.73
N THR A 272 2.37 5.99 23.59
CA THR A 272 1.59 6.69 24.61
C THR A 272 0.15 6.17 24.55
N PRO A 273 -0.43 5.68 25.65
CA PRO A 273 -1.86 5.40 25.68
C PRO A 273 -2.66 6.69 25.47
N VAL A 274 -3.76 6.59 24.71
CA VAL A 274 -4.73 7.70 24.59
C VAL A 274 -5.83 7.45 25.59
N GLU A 275 -6.10 8.43 26.44
CA GLU A 275 -7.25 8.41 27.33
C GLU A 275 -8.48 9.01 26.65
N GLY A 276 -9.67 8.58 27.07
CA GLY A 276 -10.94 9.10 26.57
C GLY A 276 -11.96 8.01 26.26
N LYS A 277 -13.21 8.44 26.07
CA LYS A 277 -14.33 7.54 25.73
C LYS A 277 -14.58 7.56 24.23
N ARG A 278 -15.03 6.41 23.71
CA ARG A 278 -15.50 6.33 22.33
C ARG A 278 -16.78 7.16 22.18
N THR A 279 -16.83 7.96 21.13
CA THR A 279 -17.97 8.85 20.82
C THR A 279 -18.28 8.76 19.34
N ALA A 280 -19.55 8.53 18.99
CA ALA A 280 -19.97 8.46 17.59
C ALA A 280 -19.66 9.77 16.83
N LEU A 281 -19.21 9.65 15.58
CA LEU A 281 -19.10 10.80 14.69
C LEU A 281 -20.51 11.36 14.44
N SER A 282 -20.63 12.68 14.49
CA SER A 282 -21.90 13.36 14.29
C SER A 282 -22.46 13.11 12.88
N PRO A 283 -23.77 13.29 12.66
CA PRO A 283 -24.35 13.17 11.32
C PRO A 283 -23.71 14.10 10.29
N GLY A 284 -23.22 15.27 10.71
CA GLY A 284 -22.49 16.20 9.85
C GLY A 284 -21.19 15.60 9.34
N TRP A 285 -20.38 15.03 10.24
CA TRP A 285 -19.16 14.31 9.89
C TRP A 285 -19.43 13.14 8.94
N ARG A 286 -20.39 12.27 9.26
CA ARG A 286 -20.69 11.09 8.44
C ARG A 286 -21.02 11.45 7.00
N ARG A 287 -21.90 12.45 6.78
CA ARG A 287 -22.26 12.89 5.42
C ARG A 287 -21.06 13.45 4.67
N THR A 288 -20.29 14.33 5.30
CA THR A 288 -19.12 14.94 4.68
C THR A 288 -18.05 13.92 4.34
N LEU A 289 -17.78 12.95 5.23
CA LEU A 289 -16.80 11.89 4.99
C LEU A 289 -17.23 10.96 3.86
N GLY A 290 -18.51 10.56 3.83
CA GLY A 290 -19.03 9.75 2.72
C GLY A 290 -18.83 10.41 1.37
N GLU A 291 -19.09 11.72 1.30
CA GLU A 291 -18.91 12.51 0.08
C GLU A 291 -17.44 12.71 -0.29
N LEU A 292 -16.56 13.04 0.66
CA LEU A 292 -15.12 13.18 0.42
C LEU A 292 -14.49 11.87 -0.06
N ILE A 293 -14.82 10.76 0.60
CA ILE A 293 -14.30 9.44 0.25
C ILE A 293 -14.81 9.03 -1.14
N ALA A 294 -16.11 9.24 -1.42
CA ALA A 294 -16.69 8.92 -2.72
C ALA A 294 -16.09 9.78 -3.84
N HIS A 295 -15.84 11.07 -3.58
CA HIS A 295 -15.23 11.98 -4.55
C HIS A 295 -13.79 11.55 -4.93
N GLY A 296 -13.01 11.07 -3.96
CA GLY A 296 -11.67 10.52 -4.19
C GLY A 296 -11.64 9.05 -4.61
N SER A 297 -12.75 8.47 -5.05
CA SER A 297 -12.87 7.05 -5.42
C SER A 297 -13.39 6.89 -6.84
N ALA A 298 -13.33 5.67 -7.39
CA ALA A 298 -13.96 5.36 -8.67
C ALA A 298 -15.46 5.75 -8.64
N PRO A 299 -15.97 6.52 -9.63
CA PRO A 299 -17.35 7.02 -9.61
C PRO A 299 -18.40 5.92 -9.40
N LEU A 300 -18.14 4.73 -9.95
CA LEU A 300 -19.01 3.56 -9.84
C LEU A 300 -19.16 3.02 -8.40
N LEU A 301 -18.21 3.29 -7.50
CA LEU A 301 -18.28 2.88 -6.10
C LEU A 301 -19.06 3.86 -5.20
N ARG A 302 -19.41 5.05 -5.71
CA ARG A 302 -20.03 6.12 -4.92
C ARG A 302 -21.28 5.66 -4.14
N PRO A 303 -22.30 5.02 -4.75
CA PRO A 303 -23.49 4.60 -3.99
C PRO A 303 -23.15 3.61 -2.87
N SER A 304 -22.24 2.67 -3.14
CA SER A 304 -21.78 1.68 -2.15
C SER A 304 -21.03 2.34 -0.99
N ILE A 305 -20.16 3.32 -1.27
CA ILE A 305 -19.43 4.09 -0.25
C ILE A 305 -20.42 4.85 0.66
N LEU A 306 -21.38 5.55 0.08
CA LEU A 306 -22.39 6.29 0.85
C LEU A 306 -23.22 5.35 1.74
N GLY A 307 -23.67 4.22 1.20
CA GLY A 307 -24.41 3.22 1.98
C GLY A 307 -23.58 2.57 3.10
N VAL A 308 -22.27 2.39 2.91
CA VAL A 308 -21.38 1.90 3.97
C VAL A 308 -21.21 2.94 5.08
N VAL A 309 -20.93 4.20 4.74
CA VAL A 309 -20.72 5.27 5.74
C VAL A 309 -21.99 5.55 6.56
N GLU A 310 -23.16 5.35 5.97
CA GLU A 310 -24.45 5.44 6.67
C GLU A 310 -24.61 4.33 7.72
N ARG A 311 -24.26 3.08 7.37
CA ARG A 311 -24.50 1.91 8.24
C ARG A 311 -23.37 1.60 9.21
N LEU A 312 -22.13 1.79 8.80
CA LEU A 312 -20.95 1.43 9.59
C LEU A 312 -20.78 2.43 10.74
N PRO A 313 -20.69 1.97 12.00
CA PRO A 313 -20.26 2.78 13.13
C PRO A 313 -18.91 3.46 12.85
N LEU A 314 -18.93 4.80 12.80
CA LEU A 314 -17.73 5.64 12.77
C LEU A 314 -17.64 6.37 14.10
N GLU A 315 -16.52 6.22 14.80
CA GLU A 315 -16.32 6.77 16.15
C GLU A 315 -15.01 7.54 16.29
N TRP A 316 -14.99 8.53 17.17
CA TRP A 316 -13.78 9.03 17.80
C TRP A 316 -13.44 8.12 18.97
N GLY A 317 -12.16 7.82 19.19
CA GLY A 317 -11.80 7.00 20.35
C GLY A 317 -10.30 6.89 20.62
N PRO A 318 -9.94 6.25 21.74
CA PRO A 318 -8.55 5.98 22.07
C PRO A 318 -7.99 4.93 21.11
N VAL A 319 -7.04 5.33 20.27
CA VAL A 319 -6.31 4.43 19.35
C VAL A 319 -4.84 4.48 19.72
N THR A 320 -4.25 3.34 20.08
CA THR A 320 -2.85 3.26 20.55
C THR A 320 -1.92 2.87 19.40
N GLY A 321 -0.85 3.64 19.21
CA GLY A 321 0.16 3.38 18.18
C GLY A 321 -0.32 3.59 16.74
N ASP A 322 -1.48 4.24 16.55
CA ASP A 322 -2.04 4.53 15.23
C ASP A 322 -3.05 5.69 15.26
N LEU A 323 -3.51 6.08 14.07
CA LEU A 323 -4.55 7.11 13.90
C LEU A 323 -5.94 6.54 13.56
N VAL A 324 -6.00 5.26 13.16
CA VAL A 324 -7.26 4.57 12.86
C VAL A 324 -7.20 3.11 13.34
N GLU A 325 -8.27 2.66 13.98
CA GLU A 325 -8.54 1.25 14.29
C GLU A 325 -9.63 0.76 13.33
N VAL A 326 -9.34 -0.30 12.57
CA VAL A 326 -10.25 -0.88 11.58
C VAL A 326 -10.76 -2.22 12.11
N GLY A 327 -12.03 -2.26 12.49
CA GLY A 327 -12.76 -3.49 12.83
C GLY A 327 -13.68 -3.94 11.68
N GLU A 328 -14.27 -5.13 11.82
CA GLU A 328 -15.24 -5.65 10.83
C GLU A 328 -16.56 -4.88 10.85
N ASP A 329 -16.97 -4.42 12.05
CA ASP A 329 -18.27 -3.82 12.33
C ASP A 329 -18.17 -2.34 12.75
N ARG A 330 -16.97 -1.76 12.80
CA ARG A 330 -16.76 -0.36 13.20
C ARG A 330 -15.39 0.17 12.77
N LEU A 331 -15.30 1.49 12.61
CA LEU A 331 -14.04 2.21 12.43
C LEU A 331 -13.90 3.27 13.52
N VAL A 332 -12.71 3.34 14.14
CA VAL A 332 -12.41 4.33 15.19
C VAL A 332 -11.26 5.21 14.75
N VAL A 333 -11.46 6.52 14.80
CA VAL A 333 -10.45 7.55 14.53
C VAL A 333 -9.88 8.06 15.85
N SER A 334 -8.56 8.22 15.91
CA SER A 334 -7.85 8.60 17.13
C SER A 334 -8.27 9.97 17.67
N LEU A 335 -8.51 10.04 18.99
CA LEU A 335 -8.73 11.30 19.73
C LEU A 335 -7.56 12.28 19.64
N ARG A 336 -6.35 11.83 19.28
CA ARG A 336 -5.20 12.71 19.04
C ARG A 336 -5.46 13.76 17.95
N LEU A 337 -6.28 13.43 16.95
CA LEU A 337 -6.53 14.31 15.81
C LEU A 337 -7.37 15.55 16.18
N PRO A 338 -8.51 15.43 16.89
CA PRO A 338 -9.20 16.59 17.47
C PRO A 338 -8.30 17.49 18.33
N HIS A 339 -7.43 16.92 19.17
CA HIS A 339 -6.50 17.71 19.99
C HIS A 339 -5.49 18.48 19.13
N LEU A 340 -4.90 17.82 18.14
CA LEU A 340 -3.99 18.45 17.18
C LEU A 340 -4.71 19.56 16.40
N PHE A 341 -5.92 19.29 15.92
CA PHE A 341 -6.74 20.27 15.20
C PHE A 341 -7.00 21.52 16.03
N ARG A 342 -7.43 21.38 17.30
CA ARG A 342 -7.67 22.52 18.20
C ARG A 342 -6.43 23.39 18.37
N ARG A 343 -5.28 22.76 18.65
CA ARG A 343 -3.98 23.46 18.76
C ARG A 343 -3.64 24.23 17.49
N LEU A 344 -3.77 23.60 16.33
CA LEU A 344 -3.47 24.22 15.04
C LEU A 344 -4.43 25.37 14.72
N LEU A 345 -5.70 25.24 15.10
CA LEU A 345 -6.73 26.25 14.90
C LEU A 345 -6.51 27.49 15.77
N GLU A 346 -6.10 27.31 17.03
CA GLU A 346 -5.76 28.39 17.96
C GLU A 346 -4.57 29.24 17.49
N ALA A 347 -3.62 28.63 16.77
CA ALA A 347 -2.49 29.32 16.19
C ALA A 347 -2.85 30.21 14.98
N GLN A 348 -4.09 30.17 14.47
CA GLN A 348 -4.52 30.96 13.30
C GLN A 348 -5.27 32.23 13.68
N HIS A 349 -4.91 33.35 13.05
CA HIS A 349 -5.48 34.66 13.39
C HIS A 349 -6.56 35.14 12.41
N THR A 350 -6.66 34.56 11.22
CA THR A 350 -7.65 34.95 10.21
C THR A 350 -8.70 33.86 9.97
N LEU A 351 -9.90 34.25 9.58
CA LEU A 351 -10.96 33.29 9.22
C LEU A 351 -10.52 32.38 8.06
N GLY A 352 -9.84 32.92 7.05
CA GLY A 352 -9.35 32.13 5.90
C GLY A 352 -8.35 31.04 6.31
N GLN A 353 -7.42 31.35 7.21
CA GLN A 353 -6.49 30.35 7.75
C GLN A 353 -7.21 29.27 8.57
N ARG A 354 -8.18 29.67 9.40
CA ARG A 354 -9.00 28.74 10.21
C ARG A 354 -9.82 27.81 9.32
N VAL A 355 -10.42 28.32 8.25
CA VAL A 355 -11.08 27.53 7.20
C VAL A 355 -10.10 26.56 6.55
N GLY A 356 -8.90 27.02 6.20
CA GLY A 356 -7.86 26.16 5.63
C GLY A 356 -7.46 25.00 6.55
N VAL A 357 -7.29 25.24 7.85
CA VAL A 357 -7.01 24.18 8.84
C VAL A 357 -8.18 23.19 8.94
N ALA A 358 -9.42 23.69 9.00
CA ALA A 358 -10.62 22.84 9.10
C ALA A 358 -10.81 21.95 7.86
N LEU A 359 -10.56 22.47 6.67
CA LEU A 359 -10.61 21.69 5.42
C LEU A 359 -9.53 20.61 5.40
N ARG A 360 -8.28 20.94 5.76
CA ARG A 360 -7.20 19.94 5.87
C ARG A 360 -7.54 18.85 6.89
N PHE A 361 -8.14 19.23 8.01
CA PHE A 361 -8.56 18.27 9.02
C PHE A 361 -9.65 17.31 8.52
N ALA A 362 -10.68 17.81 7.86
CA ALA A 362 -11.71 16.96 7.26
C ALA A 362 -11.14 16.02 6.19
N ALA A 363 -10.23 16.53 5.34
CA ALA A 363 -9.56 15.74 4.31
C ALA A 363 -8.67 14.64 4.92
N GLU A 364 -7.91 14.93 5.98
CA GLU A 364 -7.06 13.96 6.67
C GLU A 364 -7.90 12.81 7.27
N VAL A 365 -9.03 13.12 7.92
CA VAL A 365 -9.92 12.10 8.48
C VAL A 365 -10.54 11.24 7.37
N ALA A 366 -10.99 11.85 6.28
CA ALA A 366 -11.53 11.13 5.11
C ALA A 366 -10.49 10.18 4.50
N LYS A 367 -9.24 10.64 4.42
CA LYS A 367 -8.12 9.85 3.91
C LYS A 367 -7.77 8.67 4.80
N LEU A 368 -7.77 8.83 6.13
CA LEU A 368 -7.55 7.74 7.08
C LEU A 368 -8.63 6.66 6.99
N LEU A 369 -9.89 7.05 6.84
CA LEU A 369 -11.03 6.13 6.78
C LEU A 369 -11.24 5.53 5.38
N GLY A 370 -10.85 6.25 4.34
CA GLY A 370 -11.12 5.93 2.94
C GLY A 370 -10.76 4.50 2.53
N PRO A 371 -9.54 3.99 2.83
CA PRO A 371 -9.16 2.62 2.49
C PRO A 371 -10.10 1.56 3.07
N ALA A 372 -10.46 1.68 4.36
CA ALA A 372 -11.35 0.72 5.02
C ALA A 372 -12.78 0.83 4.45
N VAL A 373 -13.31 2.04 4.32
CA VAL A 373 -14.65 2.28 3.76
C VAL A 373 -14.76 1.74 2.32
N ARG A 374 -13.75 1.99 1.46
CA ARG A 374 -13.70 1.44 0.10
C ARG A 374 -13.70 -0.08 0.11
N ARG A 375 -12.91 -0.71 0.99
CA ARG A 375 -12.89 -2.17 1.11
C ARG A 375 -14.26 -2.72 1.48
N HIS A 376 -14.92 -2.16 2.50
CA HIS A 376 -16.28 -2.56 2.88
C HIS A 376 -17.27 -2.36 1.73
N ALA A 377 -17.16 -1.26 0.98
CA ALA A 377 -18.03 -0.97 -0.16
C ALA A 377 -17.82 -1.96 -1.32
N GLN A 378 -16.56 -2.31 -1.62
CA GLN A 378 -16.20 -3.29 -2.62
C GLN A 378 -16.67 -4.70 -2.22
N THR A 379 -16.44 -5.11 -0.97
CA THR A 379 -16.93 -6.40 -0.44
C THR A 379 -18.45 -6.48 -0.48
N ALA A 380 -19.14 -5.41 -0.06
CA ALA A 380 -20.60 -5.36 -0.12
C ALA A 380 -21.11 -5.49 -1.57
N LEU A 381 -20.50 -4.77 -2.52
CA LEU A 381 -20.86 -4.86 -3.94
C LEU A 381 -20.61 -6.27 -4.49
N ALA A 382 -19.43 -6.85 -4.23
CA ALA A 382 -19.06 -8.19 -4.70
C ALA A 382 -19.95 -9.30 -4.11
N SER A 383 -20.54 -9.08 -2.93
CA SER A 383 -21.47 -10.03 -2.31
C SER A 383 -22.87 -10.04 -2.93
N LEU A 384 -23.19 -9.07 -3.78
CA LEU A 384 -24.48 -9.04 -4.49
C LEU A 384 -24.48 -10.06 -5.65
N PRO A 385 -25.65 -10.64 -5.99
CA PRO A 385 -25.83 -11.33 -7.26
C PRO A 385 -25.49 -10.42 -8.45
N GLU A 386 -25.11 -11.00 -9.59
CA GLU A 386 -24.69 -10.27 -10.79
C GLU A 386 -25.70 -9.18 -11.22
N SER A 387 -27.00 -9.48 -11.18
CA SER A 387 -28.06 -8.51 -11.48
C SER A 387 -28.09 -7.34 -10.49
N GLY A 388 -27.78 -7.58 -9.22
CA GLY A 388 -27.66 -6.56 -8.19
C GLY A 388 -26.40 -5.70 -8.36
N GLN A 389 -25.29 -6.29 -8.79
CA GLN A 389 -24.07 -5.56 -9.14
C GLN A 389 -24.34 -4.63 -10.33
N GLN A 390 -24.97 -5.14 -11.38
CA GLN A 390 -25.31 -4.35 -12.56
C GLN A 390 -26.24 -3.18 -12.24
N ALA A 391 -27.30 -3.41 -11.47
CA ALA A 391 -28.19 -2.34 -11.03
C ALA A 391 -27.47 -1.25 -10.21
N ALA A 392 -26.51 -1.64 -9.34
CA ALA A 392 -25.72 -0.70 -8.57
C ALA A 392 -24.80 0.17 -9.47
N LEU A 393 -24.21 -0.43 -10.51
CA LEU A 393 -23.38 0.28 -11.48
C LEU A 393 -24.20 1.24 -12.34
N GLU A 394 -25.40 0.84 -12.78
CA GLU A 394 -26.35 1.69 -13.51
C GLU A 394 -26.79 2.91 -12.67
N LEU A 395 -27.09 2.70 -11.38
CA LEU A 395 -27.42 3.77 -10.46
C LEU A 395 -26.25 4.76 -10.28
N ALA A 396 -25.02 4.24 -10.18
CA ALA A 396 -23.83 5.08 -10.06
C ALA A 396 -23.61 5.95 -11.31
N ALA A 397 -23.82 5.39 -12.50
CA ALA A 397 -23.73 6.13 -13.76
C ALA A 397 -24.75 7.28 -13.82
N ALA A 398 -25.99 7.05 -13.37
CA ALA A 398 -27.07 8.05 -13.36
C ALA A 398 -26.84 9.21 -12.36
N THR A 399 -26.05 9.01 -11.31
CA THR A 399 -25.91 9.96 -10.19
C THR A 399 -24.61 10.77 -10.21
N SER A 400 -23.76 10.58 -11.23
CA SER A 400 -22.43 11.21 -11.32
C SER A 400 -22.46 12.74 -11.47
N HIS A 401 -23.54 13.32 -12.04
CA HIS A 401 -23.60 14.74 -12.42
C HIS A 401 -23.98 15.71 -11.28
N THR A 402 -24.46 15.25 -10.12
CA THR A 402 -24.94 16.11 -9.00
C THR A 402 -23.99 16.14 -7.79
N ALA A 403 -22.82 15.51 -7.88
CA ALA A 403 -21.94 15.25 -6.74
C ALA A 403 -21.22 16.50 -6.19
N ALA A 404 -20.74 17.40 -7.06
CA ALA A 404 -19.84 18.48 -6.66
C ALA A 404 -20.50 19.57 -5.78
N SER A 405 -21.71 20.02 -6.14
CA SER A 405 -22.45 21.03 -5.37
C SER A 405 -22.89 20.50 -3.99
N THR A 406 -23.20 19.21 -3.93
CA THR A 406 -23.58 18.51 -2.69
C THR A 406 -22.41 18.45 -1.71
N LEU A 407 -21.20 18.09 -2.17
CA LEU A 407 -19.99 18.04 -1.36
C LEU A 407 -19.65 19.42 -0.76
N GLN A 408 -19.66 20.48 -1.56
CA GLN A 408 -19.36 21.84 -1.08
C GLN A 408 -20.29 22.25 0.07
N SER A 409 -21.61 22.01 -0.07
CA SER A 409 -22.58 22.35 0.95
C SER A 409 -22.36 21.61 2.28
N PHE A 410 -21.95 20.34 2.22
CA PHE A 410 -21.62 19.57 3.42
C PHE A 410 -20.30 20.04 4.07
N LEU A 411 -19.29 20.34 3.25
CA LEU A 411 -18.02 20.90 3.74
C LEU A 411 -18.22 22.24 4.44
N ASP A 412 -18.97 23.17 3.85
CA ASP A 412 -19.20 24.49 4.43
C ASP A 412 -19.86 24.39 5.82
N ARG A 413 -20.86 23.51 5.96
CA ARG A 413 -21.52 23.25 7.24
C ARG A 413 -20.57 22.65 8.27
N LEU A 414 -19.79 21.64 7.89
CA LEU A 414 -18.84 20.99 8.80
C LEU A 414 -17.74 21.97 9.22
N VAL A 415 -17.14 22.70 8.28
CA VAL A 415 -16.10 23.69 8.55
C VAL A 415 -16.59 24.76 9.53
N HIS A 416 -17.80 25.28 9.32
CA HIS A 416 -18.39 26.26 10.24
C HIS A 416 -18.59 25.67 11.66
N ALA A 417 -19.03 24.41 11.77
CA ALA A 417 -19.16 23.72 13.05
C ALA A 417 -17.80 23.54 13.75
N LEU A 418 -16.79 23.04 13.03
CA LEU A 418 -15.44 22.81 13.55
C LEU A 418 -14.78 24.09 14.06
N ILE A 419 -14.89 25.18 13.29
CA ILE A 419 -14.36 26.50 13.69
C ILE A 419 -15.07 27.03 14.94
N SER A 420 -16.36 26.69 15.11
CA SER A 420 -17.15 27.05 16.30
C SER A 420 -16.90 26.11 17.49
N GLY A 421 -15.97 25.15 17.39
CA GLY A 421 -15.70 24.15 18.43
C GLY A 421 -16.81 23.10 18.60
N ARG A 422 -17.77 23.03 17.66
CA ARG A 422 -18.81 22.00 17.62
C ARG A 422 -18.33 20.79 16.81
N ASP A 423 -19.02 19.66 16.96
CA ASP A 423 -18.75 18.41 16.22
C ASP A 423 -17.35 17.81 16.47
N LEU A 424 -16.74 18.11 17.62
CA LEU A 424 -15.54 17.45 18.13
C LEU A 424 -15.89 16.71 19.43
N PRO A 425 -15.25 15.56 19.73
CA PRO A 425 -15.35 14.95 21.04
C PRO A 425 -14.72 15.89 22.08
N ASP A 426 -15.26 15.94 23.30
CA ASP A 426 -14.75 16.82 24.36
C ASP A 426 -13.24 16.64 24.58
#